data_AF-A0A963Y3N0-F1
#
_entry.id   AF-A0A963Y3N0-F1
#
_cell.length_a   1.000
_cell.length_b   1.000
_cell.length_c   1.000
_cell.angle_alpha   90.00
_cell.angle_beta   90.00
_cell.angle_gamma   90.00
#
_symmetry.space_group_name_H-M   'P 1'
#
loop_
_entity.id
_entity.type
_entity.pdbx_description
1 polymer ?
#
loop_
_entity_poly.entity_id
_entity_poly.type
_entity_poly.pdbx_seq_one_letter_code
_entity_poly.pdbx_strand_id
1 'polypeptide(L)' 'MSAPKKVVLAYSGGLDTSIILKWLQTEYGCEVVTFTADLGQGEELEPARKKAELLGIKPENIHIEDVREEFVR' A
#
# COMPACT_ATOMS: atom_id res chain seq x y z
N MET A 1 8.45 15.66 -17.89
CA MET A 1 8.08 14.23 -17.80
C MET A 1 6.56 14.14 -17.73
N SER A 2 5.94 13.14 -18.36
CA SER A 2 4.49 12.92 -18.23
C SER A 2 4.14 12.39 -16.84
N ALA A 3 2.99 12.78 -16.28
CA ALA A 3 2.49 12.22 -15.03
C ALA A 3 2.35 10.69 -15.11
N PRO A 4 2.63 9.95 -14.03
CA PRO A 4 2.50 8.49 -14.01
C PRO A 4 1.03 8.09 -14.13
N LYS A 5 0.77 7.00 -14.87
CA LYS A 5 -0.60 6.45 -15.00
C LYS A 5 -0.95 5.47 -13.89
N LYS A 6 0.04 4.73 -13.40
CA LYS A 6 -0.09 3.70 -12.36
C LYS A 6 1.17 3.66 -11.50
N VAL A 7 1.01 3.51 -10.18
CA VAL A 7 2.09 3.47 -9.19
C VAL A 7 1.87 2.31 -8.22
N VAL A 8 2.95 1.61 -7.88
CA VAL A 8 2.98 0.69 -6.74
C VAL A 8 3.57 1.43 -5.55
N LEU A 9 2.83 1.49 -4.44
CA LEU A 9 3.22 2.13 -3.20
C LEU A 9 3.54 1.06 -2.15
N ALA A 10 4.76 1.08 -1.62
CA ALA A 10 5.07 0.38 -0.37
C ALA A 10 4.25 1.02 0.75
N TYR A 11 3.26 0.27 1.25
CA TYR A 11 2.22 0.78 2.12
C TYR A 11 2.23 0.04 3.46
N SER A 12 2.53 0.73 4.55
CA SER A 12 2.57 0.14 5.89
C SER A 12 1.26 0.27 6.66
N GLY A 13 0.27 1.01 6.13
CA GLY A 13 -0.92 1.41 6.91
C GLY A 13 -0.69 2.59 7.87
N GLY A 14 0.56 3.05 8.02
CA GLY A 14 0.91 4.21 8.85
C GLY A 14 0.28 5.52 8.36
N LEU A 15 0.41 6.59 9.17
CA LEU A 15 -0.11 7.91 8.81
C LEU A 15 0.54 8.43 7.52
N ASP A 16 1.86 8.39 7.45
CA ASP A 16 2.62 8.97 6.33
C ASP A 16 2.29 8.29 5.00
N THR A 17 2.31 6.96 4.95
CA THR A 17 1.99 6.22 3.73
C THR A 17 0.52 6.37 3.33
N SER A 18 -0.37 6.65 4.28
CA SER A 18 -1.78 6.93 3.99
C SER A 18 -1.98 8.31 3.39
N ILE A 19 -1.23 9.31 3.85
CA ILE A 19 -1.22 10.65 3.25
C ILE A 19 -0.62 10.58 1.84
N ILE A 20 0.50 9.87 1.66
CA ILE A 20 1.14 9.68 0.35
C ILE A 20 0.19 9.00 -0.63
N LEU A 21 -0.50 7.94 -0.21
CA LEU A 21 -1.52 7.27 -1.03
C LEU A 21 -2.56 8.27 -1.52
N LYS A 22 -3.11 9.10 -0.61
CA LYS A 22 -4.12 10.08 -0.99
C LYS A 22 -3.56 11.16 -1.92
N TRP A 23 -2.35 11.61 -1.66
CA TRP A 23 -1.64 12.61 -2.46
C TRP A 23 -1.38 12.11 -3.89
N LEU A 24 -0.98 10.85 -4.07
CA LEU A 24 -0.82 10.25 -5.40
C LEU A 24 -2.15 10.24 -6.18
N GLN A 25 -3.26 9.94 -5.51
CA GLN A 25 -4.59 9.98 -6.12
C GLN A 25 -5.01 11.41 -6.50
N THR A 26 -4.70 12.43 -5.68
CA THR A 26 -5.17 13.80 -5.91
C THR A 26 -4.29 14.59 -6.86
N GLU A 27 -2.96 14.50 -6.72
CA GLU A 27 -2.03 15.30 -7.52
C GLU A 27 -1.74 14.69 -8.89
N TYR A 28 -1.64 13.35 -8.96
CA TYR A 28 -1.36 12.68 -10.22
C TYR A 28 -2.58 12.04 -10.87
N GLY A 29 -3.70 11.87 -10.14
CA GLY A 29 -4.88 11.19 -10.68
C GLY A 29 -4.57 9.76 -11.12
N CYS A 30 -3.50 9.15 -10.60
CA CYS A 30 -2.99 7.87 -11.06
C CYS A 30 -3.63 6.71 -10.31
N GLU A 31 -3.67 5.54 -10.95
CA GLU A 31 -4.04 4.31 -10.27
C GLU A 31 -2.95 3.93 -9.25
N VAL A 32 -3.34 3.65 -8.00
CA VAL A 32 -2.42 3.24 -6.94
C VAL A 32 -2.67 1.77 -6.61
N VAL A 33 -1.59 1.00 -6.56
CA VAL A 33 -1.51 -0.37 -6.05
C VAL A 33 -0.73 -0.33 -4.75
N THR A 34 -1.23 -0.95 -3.70
CA THR A 34 -0.54 -1.01 -2.41
C THR A 34 0.13 -2.36 -2.25
N PHE A 35 1.38 -2.33 -1.80
CA PHE A 35 2.13 -3.52 -1.42
C PHE A 35 2.56 -3.40 0.05
N THR A 36 2.19 -4.40 0.85
CA THR A 36 2.57 -4.52 2.26
C THR A 36 3.32 -5.84 2.45
N ALA A 37 4.55 -5.76 2.94
CA ALA A 37 5.35 -6.93 3.29
C ALA A 37 5.13 -7.29 4.76
N ASP A 38 4.68 -8.51 5.04
CA ASP A 38 4.73 -9.10 6.38
C ASP A 38 6.17 -9.51 6.69
N LEU A 39 6.75 -8.78 7.63
CA LEU A 39 8.10 -9.02 8.16
C LEU A 39 8.06 -9.58 9.59
N GLY A 40 6.90 -10.06 10.03
CA GLY A 40 6.64 -10.47 11.40
C GLY A 40 6.05 -9.36 12.28
N GLN A 41 5.39 -8.35 11.69
CA GLN A 41 4.78 -7.27 12.48
C GLN A 41 3.51 -7.72 13.22
N GLY A 42 2.88 -8.82 12.79
CA GLY A 42 1.70 -9.39 13.47
C GLY A 42 0.39 -8.69 13.10
N GLU A 43 -0.35 -8.19 14.11
CA GLU A 43 -1.74 -7.70 13.97
C GLU A 43 -1.88 -6.41 13.12
N GLU A 44 -0.80 -5.81 12.63
CA GLU A 44 -0.81 -4.54 11.89
C GLU A 44 -1.26 -4.67 10.41
N LEU A 45 -1.23 -5.88 9.84
CA LEU A 45 -1.52 -6.12 8.41
C LEU A 45 -2.99 -5.94 8.05
N GLU A 46 -3.90 -6.47 8.87
CA GLU A 46 -5.34 -6.35 8.67
C GLU A 46 -5.83 -4.90 8.78
N PRO A 47 -5.37 -4.10 9.77
CA PRO A 47 -5.58 -2.65 9.78
C PRO A 47 -5.08 -1.95 8.52
N ALA A 48 -3.91 -2.33 7.99
CA ALA A 48 -3.39 -1.74 6.75
C ALA A 48 -4.32 -2.02 5.56
N ARG A 49 -4.77 -3.27 5.39
CA ARG A 49 -5.77 -3.64 4.35
C ARG A 49 -7.02 -2.77 4.44
N LYS A 50 -7.66 -2.75 5.61
CA LYS A 50 -8.91 -1.98 5.84
C LYS A 50 -8.71 -0.49 5.56
N LYS A 51 -7.56 0.06 5.92
CA LYS A 51 -7.25 1.46 5.67
C LYS A 51 -7.04 1.77 4.19
N ALA A 52 -6.40 0.88 3.43
CA ALA A 52 -6.29 1.01 1.99
C ALA A 52 -7.67 0.95 1.29
N GLU A 53 -8.55 0.05 1.71
CA GLU A 53 -9.93 -0.05 1.21
C GLU A 53 -10.74 1.23 1.51
N LEU A 54 -10.65 1.75 2.75
CA LEU A 54 -11.27 3.01 3.15
C LEU A 54 -10.77 4.21 2.32
N LEU A 55 -9.51 4.16 1.87
CA LEU A 55 -8.91 5.18 1.00
C LEU A 55 -9.20 4.95 -0.50
N GLY A 56 -10.07 3.99 -0.83
CA GLY A 56 -10.60 3.78 -2.18
C GLY A 56 -9.70 2.93 -3.07
N ILE A 57 -8.75 2.18 -2.50
CA ILE A 57 -7.99 1.18 -3.27
C ILE A 57 -8.90 -0.03 -3.50
N LYS A 58 -8.94 -0.52 -4.75
CA LYS A 58 -9.72 -1.69 -5.10
C LYS A 58 -9.10 -2.96 -4.49
N PRO A 59 -9.89 -3.95 -4.05
CA PRO A 59 -9.36 -5.16 -3.43
C PRO A 59 -8.29 -5.88 -4.26
N GLU A 60 -8.43 -5.90 -5.59
CA GLU A 60 -7.46 -6.50 -6.52
C GLU A 60 -6.11 -5.77 -6.59
N ASN A 61 -6.03 -4.55 -6.06
CA ASN A 61 -4.82 -3.72 -6.02
C ASN A 61 -4.20 -3.65 -4.60
N ILE A 62 -4.68 -4.48 -3.65
CA ILE A 62 -4.16 -4.56 -2.28
C ILE A 62 -3.41 -5.89 -2.11
N HIS A 63 -2.08 -5.81 -2.17
CA HIS A 63 -1.20 -6.95 -2.01
C HIS A 63 -0.57 -6.94 -0.62
N ILE A 64 -0.74 -8.05 0.10
CA ILE A 64 -0.09 -8.31 1.37
C ILE A 64 0.64 -9.64 1.22
N GLU A 65 1.97 -9.61 1.28
CA GLU A 65 2.80 -10.79 1.03
C GLU A 65 3.59 -11.16 2.29
N ASP A 66 3.55 -12.45 2.64
CA ASP A 66 4.40 -13.01 3.68
C ASP A 66 5.80 -13.27 3.14
N VAL A 67 6.74 -12.42 3.56
CA VAL A 67 8.15 -12.48 3.15
C VAL A 67 9.06 -12.76 4.34
N ARG A 68 8.54 -13.27 5.45
CA ARG A 68 9.32 -13.54 6.67
C ARG A 68 10.45 -14.52 6.43
N GLU A 69 10.20 -15.59 5.65
CA GLU A 69 11.24 -16.56 5.31
C GLU A 69 12.33 -15.95 4.42
N GLU A 70 11.95 -15.14 3.43
CA GLU A 70 12.92 -14.45 2.55
C GLU A 70 13.74 -13.42 3.33
N PHE A 71 13.12 -12.73 4.28
CA PHE A 71 13.78 -11.70 5.09
C PHE A 71 14.87 -12.24 6.02
N VAL A 72 14.78 -13.50 6.46
CA VAL A 72 15.74 -14.10 7.40
C VAL A 72 16.81 -14.99 6.74
N ARG A 73 16.76 -15.17 5.41
CA ARG A 73 17.78 -15.89 4.62
C ARG A 73 18.97 -15.00 4.30
#